data_AF-A0A2D9P4L7-F1
#
_entry.id   AF-A0A2D9P4L7-F1
#
_cell.length_a   1.000
_cell.length_b   1.000
_cell.length_c   1.000
_cell.angle_alpha   90.00
_cell.angle_beta   90.00
_cell.angle_gamma   90.00
#
_symmetry.space_group_name_H-M   'P 1'
#
loop_
_entity.id
_entity.type
_entity.pdbx_description
1 polymer ?
#
loop_
_entity_poly.entity_id
_entity_poly.type
_entity_poly.pdbx_seq_one_letter_code
_entity_poly.pdbx_strand_id
1 'polypeptide(L)' 'MILSIVSFFKRDPVLVSEVVACDRMNICKTCVYLKGSNIINYKCKLCKCYLNYKTKFSASECPAGYWKK' A
#
# COMPACT_ATOMS: atom_id res chain seq x y z
N MET A 1 -24.85 1.42 -31.79
CA MET A 1 -24.21 2.35 -30.82
C MET A 1 -22.82 1.85 -30.54
N ILE A 2 -21.82 2.38 -31.25
CA ILE A 2 -20.40 2.03 -31.08
C ILE A 2 -19.92 2.84 -29.88
N LEU A 3 -19.96 2.24 -28.68
CA LEU A 3 -19.33 2.84 -27.50
C LEU A 3 -17.86 2.45 -27.51
N SER A 4 -17.06 3.44 -27.90
CA SER A 4 -15.61 3.48 -28.00
C SER A 4 -14.90 2.77 -26.85
N ILE A 5 -14.30 1.62 -27.14
CA ILE A 5 -13.41 0.81 -26.25
C ILE A 5 -12.10 1.53 -25.89
N VAL A 6 -11.87 2.75 -26.39
CA VAL A 6 -10.63 3.51 -26.20
C VAL A 6 -10.65 4.36 -24.91
N SER A 7 -11.15 3.82 -23.81
CA SER A 7 -10.95 4.43 -22.50
C SER A 7 -9.61 3.99 -21.92
N PHE A 8 -8.58 4.77 -22.28
CA PHE A 8 -7.68 5.37 -21.29
C PHE A 8 -6.86 4.40 -20.41
N PHE A 9 -5.89 3.69 -21.02
CA PHE A 9 -4.73 3.19 -20.27
C PHE A 9 -3.84 4.36 -19.82
N LYS A 10 -4.30 5.18 -18.88
CA LYS A 10 -3.37 5.91 -18.01
C LYS A 10 -2.68 4.82 -17.18
N ARG A 11 -1.42 4.52 -17.50
CA ARG A 11 -0.63 3.57 -16.71
C ARG A 11 -0.38 4.22 -15.36
N ASP A 12 -1.21 3.91 -14.38
CA ASP A 12 -0.90 4.25 -13.00
C ASP A 12 0.46 3.65 -12.64
N PRO A 13 1.33 4.40 -11.96
CA PRO A 13 2.63 3.89 -11.60
C PRO A 13 2.44 2.67 -10.69
N VAL A 14 3.14 1.57 -10.96
CA VAL A 14 3.03 0.32 -10.17
C VAL A 14 3.45 0.58 -8.71
N LEU A 15 4.38 1.51 -8.52
CA LEU A 15 4.90 1.91 -7.23
C LEU A 15 4.49 3.35 -6.90
N VAL A 16 4.21 3.62 -5.63
CA VAL A 16 4.06 4.99 -5.14
C VAL A 16 5.42 5.66 -5.00
N SER A 17 5.43 6.99 -4.88
CA SER A 17 6.66 7.72 -4.54
C SER A 17 7.22 7.28 -3.19
N GLU A 18 8.53 7.42 -3.01
CA GLU A 18 9.20 7.04 -1.76
C GLU A 18 8.64 7.76 -0.54
N VAL A 19 8.22 9.02 -0.70
CA VAL A 19 7.57 9.82 0.35
C VAL A 19 6.30 9.14 0.83
N VAL A 20 5.40 8.77 -0.09
CA VAL A 20 4.14 8.09 0.24
C VAL A 20 4.39 6.71 0.85
N ALA A 21 5.38 5.96 0.34
CA ALA A 21 5.75 4.67 0.90
C ALA A 21 6.26 4.81 2.35
N CYS A 22 7.06 5.84 2.63
CA CYS A 22 7.55 6.17 3.97
C CYS A 22 6.42 6.58 4.91
N ASP A 23 5.48 7.42 4.47
CA ASP A 23 4.32 7.82 5.28
C ASP A 23 3.44 6.62 5.65
N ARG A 24 3.10 5.80 4.65
CA ARG A 24 2.36 4.55 4.87
C ARG A 24 3.08 3.62 5.85
N MET A 25 4.41 3.53 5.76
CA MET A 25 5.22 2.73 6.68
C MET A 25 5.23 3.32 8.10
N ASN A 26 5.35 4.63 8.25
CA ASN A 26 5.32 5.30 9.55
C ASN A 26 3.98 5.11 10.25
N ILE A 27 2.86 5.13 9.51
CA ILE A 27 1.54 4.76 10.02
C ILE A 27 1.53 3.31 10.51
N CYS A 28 2.15 2.39 9.77
CA CYS A 28 2.18 1.00 10.17
C CYS A 28 3.07 0.73 11.40
N LYS A 29 4.12 1.53 11.64
CA LYS A 29 4.99 1.42 12.83
C LYS A 29 4.23 1.69 14.13
N THR A 30 3.24 2.57 14.11
CA THR A 30 2.40 2.91 15.27
C THR A 30 1.11 2.09 15.34
N CYS A 31 0.89 1.19 14.39
CA CYS A 31 -0.34 0.42 14.28
C CYS A 31 -0.38 -0.77 15.26
N VAL A 32 -1.49 -0.94 15.98
CA VAL A 32 -1.72 -2.05 16.93
C VAL A 32 -1.66 -3.44 16.28
N TYR A 33 -1.87 -3.49 14.96
CA TYR A 33 -1.84 -4.72 14.18
C TYR A 33 -0.46 -5.07 13.63
N LEU A 34 0.58 -4.29 13.95
CA LEU A 34 1.95 -4.63 13.57
C LEU A 34 2.42 -5.90 14.30
N LYS A 35 3.15 -6.75 13.58
CA LYS A 35 3.85 -7.92 14.10
C LYS A 35 5.26 -7.96 13.51
N GLY A 36 6.24 -8.33 14.35
CA GLY A 36 7.64 -8.44 13.96
C GLY A 36 8.50 -7.38 14.64
N SER A 37 9.78 -7.69 14.84
CA SER A 37 10.70 -6.84 15.61
C SER A 37 11.55 -5.93 14.72
N ASN A 38 11.68 -6.25 13.44
CA ASN A 38 12.56 -5.56 12.48
C ASN A 38 11.80 -5.16 11.22
N ILE A 39 12.24 -4.08 10.55
CA ILE A 39 11.61 -3.50 9.36
C ILE A 39 11.37 -4.52 8.22
N ILE A 40 12.30 -5.45 8.02
CA ILE A 40 12.24 -6.50 6.99
C ILE A 40 11.12 -7.51 7.31
N ASN A 41 10.86 -7.75 8.61
CA ASN A 41 9.91 -8.74 9.11
C ASN A 41 8.58 -8.13 9.56
N TYR A 42 8.37 -6.82 9.37
CA TYR A 42 7.11 -6.17 9.70
C TYR A 42 5.97 -6.76 8.86
N LYS A 43 5.01 -7.35 9.55
CA LYS A 43 3.79 -7.93 9.00
C LYS A 43 2.57 -7.31 9.65
N CYS A 44 1.51 -7.15 8.88
CA CYS A 44 0.21 -6.77 9.43
C CYS A 44 -0.55 -8.01 9.90
N LYS A 45 -1.14 -8.00 11.10
CA LYS A 45 -1.98 -9.10 11.61
C LYS A 45 -3.27 -9.29 10.80
N LEU A 46 -3.79 -8.21 10.18
CA LEU A 46 -5.05 -8.25 9.42
C LEU A 46 -4.86 -8.90 8.05
N CYS A 47 -3.95 -8.37 7.23
CA CYS A 47 -3.75 -8.88 5.86
C CYS A 47 -2.57 -9.87 5.74
N LYS A 48 -1.79 -10.09 6.80
CA LYS A 48 -0.60 -10.98 6.84
C LYS A 48 0.52 -10.64 5.86
N CYS A 49 0.40 -9.57 5.08
CA CYS A 49 1.42 -9.08 4.15
C CYS A 49 2.63 -8.48 4.87
N TYR A 50 3.78 -8.54 4.19
CA TYR A 50 4.98 -7.80 4.56
C TYR A 50 4.83 -6.32 4.22
N LEU A 51 4.91 -5.47 5.24
CA LEU A 51 4.67 -4.04 5.11
C LEU A 51 5.76 -3.35 4.28
N ASN A 52 7.00 -3.84 4.32
CA ASN A 52 8.12 -3.27 3.54
C ASN A 52 7.84 -3.24 2.04
N TYR A 53 7.08 -4.21 1.53
CA TYR A 53 6.69 -4.26 0.13
C TYR A 53 5.30 -3.65 -0.07
N LYS A 54 4.35 -3.95 0.81
CA LYS A 54 2.96 -3.52 0.65
C LYS A 54 2.81 -2.00 0.60
N THR A 55 3.58 -1.24 1.38
CA THR A 55 3.49 0.23 1.38
C THR A 55 3.92 0.85 0.06
N LYS A 56 4.78 0.16 -0.71
CA LYS A 56 5.35 0.64 -1.97
C LYS A 56 4.41 0.46 -3.16
N PHE A 57 3.45 -0.46 -3.11
CA PHE A 57 2.54 -0.69 -4.22
C PHE A 57 1.40 0.34 -4.25
N SER A 58 1.15 0.93 -5.42
CA SER A 58 0.07 1.91 -5.61
C SER A 58 -1.31 1.29 -5.47
N ALA A 59 -1.50 0.10 -6.04
CA ALA A 59 -2.73 -0.69 -5.97
C ALA A 59 -3.01 -1.28 -4.57
N SER A 60 -2.08 -1.17 -3.62
CA SER A 60 -2.25 -1.73 -2.27
C SER A 60 -2.95 -0.75 -1.32
N GLU A 61 -3.85 -1.30 -0.51
CA GLU A 61 -4.63 -0.54 0.47
C GLU A 61 -4.49 -1.11 1.89
N CYS A 62 -4.65 -0.25 2.89
CA CYS A 62 -4.71 -0.68 4.28
C CYS A 62 -6.10 -1.26 4.59
N PRO A 63 -6.22 -2.52 5.05
CA PRO A 63 -7.52 -3.13 5.35
C PRO A 63 -8.26 -2.43 6.51
N ALA A 64 -7.55 -1.67 7.33
CA ALA A 64 -8.13 -0.85 8.39
C ALA A 64 -8.34 0.62 7.97
N GLY A 65 -8.07 0.97 6.71
CA GLY A 65 -8.32 2.33 6.19
C GLY A 65 -7.35 3.42 6.66
N TYR A 66 -6.27 3.08 7.37
CA TYR A 66 -5.34 4.10 7.90
C TYR A 66 -4.49 4.81 6.83
N TRP A 67 -4.36 4.23 5.64
CA TRP A 67 -3.68 4.87 4.52
C TRP A 67 -4.70 5.77 3.82
N LYS A 68 -4.64 7.07 4.10
CA LYS A 68 -5.43 8.08 3.37
C LYS A 68 -5.03 8.00 1.89
N LYS A 69 -6.02 7.84 1.00
CA LYS A 69 -5.81 7.86 -0.45
C LYS A 69 -5.56 9.28 -0.93
#